data_AF-A0A919QCM1-F1
#
_entry.id   AF-A0A919QCM1-F1
#
_cell.length_a   1.000
_cell.length_b   1.000
_cell.length_c   1.000
_cell.angle_alpha   90.00
_cell.angle_beta   90.00
_cell.angle_gamma   90.00
#
_symmetry.space_group_name_H-M   'P 1'
#
loop_
_entity.id
_entity.type
_entity.pdbx_description
1 polymer ?
#
loop_
_entity_poly.entity_id
_entity_poly.type
_entity_poly.pdbx_seq_one_letter_code
_entity_poly.pdbx_strand_id
1 'polypeptide(L)'
;MPNLGPTEIIILLILIAIIVGVIALARSAGARPDATLAWRTPGFLPPVPEHVQERIRELFAEGRKVEAIKVLRQETGLGLKEAKTTAEAIAAGRFIPTPPDRPGTNDLAARVLELKAAGRTEQAIYLVRGETGMTHEQAEAFVNAI
;
A
#
# COMPACT_ATOMS: atom_id res chain seq x y z
N MET A 1 -40.31 -32.98 1.50
CA MET A 1 -38.85 -32.90 1.73
C MET A 1 -38.19 -33.31 0.42
N PRO A 2 -37.58 -32.40 -0.35
CA PRO A 2 -36.91 -32.79 -1.59
C PRO A 2 -35.79 -33.76 -1.26
N ASN A 3 -35.91 -35.00 -1.74
CA ASN A 3 -34.92 -36.05 -1.53
C ASN A 3 -33.71 -35.75 -2.41
N LEU A 4 -32.59 -35.41 -1.79
CA LEU A 4 -31.30 -35.27 -2.47
C LEU A 4 -30.92 -36.63 -3.04
N GLY A 5 -31.05 -36.81 -4.35
CA GLY A 5 -30.62 -38.02 -5.02
C GLY A 5 -29.11 -38.22 -4.90
N PRO A 6 -28.59 -39.45 -5.11
CA PRO A 6 -27.15 -39.73 -5.12
C PRO A 6 -26.40 -38.81 -6.11
N THR A 7 -27.07 -38.39 -7.18
CA THR A 7 -26.59 -37.46 -8.20
C THR A 7 -26.40 -36.03 -7.67
N GLU A 8 -27.35 -35.47 -6.92
CA GLU A 8 -27.18 -34.14 -6.31
C GLU A 8 -26.03 -34.12 -5.31
N ILE A 9 -25.81 -35.21 -4.55
CA ILE A 9 -24.70 -35.30 -3.59
C ILE A 9 -23.35 -35.23 -4.31
N ILE A 10 -23.20 -35.94 -5.43
CA ILE A 10 -21.97 -35.92 -6.23
C ILE A 10 -21.72 -34.53 -6.81
N ILE A 11 -22.75 -33.86 -7.33
CA ILE A 11 -22.64 -32.50 -7.87
C ILE A 11 -22.20 -31.52 -6.77
N LEU A 12 -22.77 -31.64 -5.56
CA LEU A 12 -22.42 -30.81 -4.41
C LEU A 12 -20.97 -31.06 -3.96
N LEU A 13 -20.51 -32.31 -3.94
CA LEU A 13 -19.12 -32.65 -3.61
C LEU A 13 -18.12 -32.10 -4.63
N ILE A 14 -18.43 -32.21 -5.93
CA ILE A 14 -17.60 -31.65 -7.00
C ILE A 14 -17.56 -30.12 -6.90
N LEU A 15 -18.70 -29.48 -6.66
CA LEU A 15 -18.79 -28.03 -6.48
C LEU A 15 -17.95 -27.57 -5.28
N ILE A 16 -18.05 -28.25 -4.15
CA ILE A 16 -17.25 -27.95 -2.95
C ILE A 16 -15.76 -28.16 -3.24
N ALA A 17 -15.37 -29.24 -3.92
CA ALA A 17 -13.98 -29.49 -4.28
C ALA A 17 -13.40 -28.42 -5.22
N ILE A 18 -14.19 -27.94 -6.18
CA ILE A 18 -13.80 -26.84 -7.08
C ILE A 18 -13.65 -25.55 -6.27
N ILE A 19 -14.60 -25.22 -5.38
CA ILE A 19 -14.52 -24.04 -4.51
C ILE A 19 -13.26 -24.09 -3.63
N VAL A 20 -12.98 -25.23 -3.00
CA VAL A 20 -11.79 -25.43 -2.17
C VAL A 20 -10.51 -25.33 -3.01
N GLY A 21 -10.49 -25.90 -4.21
CA GLY A 21 -9.37 -25.83 -5.15
C GLY A 21 -9.08 -24.40 -5.62
N VAL A 22 -10.12 -23.63 -5.98
CA VAL A 22 -9.99 -22.22 -6.38
C VAL A 22 -9.50 -21.36 -5.22
N ILE A 23 -10.01 -21.57 -4.00
CA ILE A 23 -9.56 -20.87 -2.80
C ILE A 23 -8.10 -21.21 -2.47
N ALA A 24 -7.69 -22.48 -2.63
CA ALA A 24 -6.31 -22.92 -2.42
C ALA A 24 -5.36 -22.30 -3.47
N LEU A 25 -5.77 -22.24 -4.74
CA LEU A 25 -5.01 -21.64 -5.82
C LEU A 25 -4.88 -20.11 -5.66
N ALA A 26 -5.95 -19.44 -5.23
CA ALA A 26 -5.92 -18.01 -4.91
C ALA A 26 -5.03 -17.71 -3.68
N ARG A 27 -4.79 -18.68 -2.80
CA ARG A 27 -3.84 -18.56 -1.68
C ARG A 27 -2.39 -18.81 -2.09
N SER A 28 -2.13 -19.60 -3.13
CA SER A 28 -0.77 -19.90 -3.59
C SER A 28 -0.20 -18.89 -4.60
N ALA A 29 -1.06 -18.12 -5.27
CA ALA A 29 -0.64 -17.08 -6.23
C ALA A 29 0.00 -15.82 -5.59
N GLY A 30 0.24 -15.82 -4.27
CA GLY A 30 0.93 -14.75 -3.55
C GLY A 30 2.44 -14.97 -3.40
N ALA A 31 3.08 -15.70 -4.33
CA ALA A 31 4.54 -15.80 -4.39
C ALA A 31 5.13 -14.42 -4.71
N ARG A 32 5.77 -13.83 -3.71
CA ARG A 32 6.29 -12.48 -3.75
C ARG A 32 7.71 -12.42 -4.29
N PRO A 33 8.07 -11.33 -4.98
CA PRO A 33 9.46 -10.97 -5.16
C PRO A 33 10.10 -10.80 -3.78
N ASP A 34 11.27 -11.39 -3.66
CA ASP A 34 12.17 -11.36 -2.52
C ASP A 34 12.51 -9.88 -2.20
N ALA A 35 11.74 -9.25 -1.30
CA ALA A 35 12.15 -8.02 -0.61
C ALA A 35 13.26 -8.43 0.38
N THR A 36 14.40 -8.78 -0.21
CA THR A 36 15.57 -9.30 0.46
C THR A 36 16.13 -8.20 1.37
N LEU A 37 16.18 -8.54 2.66
CA LEU A 37 17.10 -8.08 3.70
C LEU A 37 16.80 -6.86 4.60
N ALA A 38 15.98 -5.87 4.26
CA ALA A 38 15.88 -4.69 5.16
C ALA A 38 15.12 -4.93 6.48
N TRP A 39 14.18 -5.88 6.50
CA TRP A 39 13.18 -5.97 7.57
C TRP A 39 13.41 -7.11 8.59
N ARG A 40 14.49 -7.89 8.43
CA ARG A 40 14.80 -9.05 9.30
C ARG A 40 15.25 -8.65 10.72
N THR A 41 15.42 -7.36 10.99
CA THR A 41 15.83 -6.84 12.31
C THR A 41 14.68 -6.98 13.31
N PRO A 42 14.80 -7.83 14.35
CA PRO A 42 13.76 -7.97 15.37
C PRO A 42 13.56 -6.64 16.10
N GLY A 43 12.29 -6.20 16.19
CA GLY A 43 11.90 -4.93 16.84
C GLY A 43 11.78 -3.74 15.91
N PHE A 44 12.14 -3.86 14.62
CA PHE A 44 11.94 -2.79 13.65
C PHE A 44 10.51 -2.84 13.11
N LEU A 45 9.64 -1.94 13.58
CA LEU A 45 8.34 -1.70 12.96
C LEU A 45 8.55 -0.76 11.77
N PRO A 46 8.25 -1.20 10.55
CA PRO A 46 8.47 -0.39 9.36
C PRO A 46 7.60 0.87 9.42
N PRO A 47 8.04 1.95 8.78
CA PRO A 47 7.22 3.15 8.75
C PRO A 47 5.95 2.89 7.94
N VAL A 48 4.78 3.05 8.57
CA VAL A 48 3.46 2.84 7.95
C VAL A 48 2.73 4.17 7.85
N PRO A 49 2.23 4.58 6.67
CA PRO A 49 1.48 5.83 6.52
C PRO A 49 0.27 5.88 7.47
N GLU A 50 -0.05 7.07 7.99
CA GLU A 50 -1.09 7.24 9.01
C GLU A 50 -2.46 6.75 8.55
N HIS A 51 -2.86 7.09 7.32
CA HIS A 51 -4.10 6.61 6.70
C HIS A 51 -4.19 5.08 6.63
N VAL A 52 -3.05 4.40 6.42
CA VAL A 52 -3.01 2.93 6.45
C VAL A 52 -3.19 2.44 7.88
N GLN A 53 -2.54 3.06 8.87
CA GLN A 53 -2.72 2.69 10.28
C GLN A 53 -4.18 2.80 10.72
N GLU A 54 -4.86 3.89 10.38
CA GLU A 54 -6.30 4.07 10.65
C GLU A 54 -7.14 2.97 10.03
N ARG A 55 -6.90 2.69 8.73
CA ARG A 55 -7.59 1.63 8.02
C ARG A 55 -7.39 0.25 8.64
N ILE A 56 -6.18 -0.02 9.15
CA ILE A 56 -5.90 -1.25 9.89
C ILE A 56 -6.71 -1.31 11.20
N ARG A 57 -6.81 -0.22 11.96
CA ARG A 57 -7.61 -0.18 13.20
C ARG A 57 -9.09 -0.43 12.93
N GLU A 58 -9.65 0.17 11.89
CA GLU A 58 -11.03 -0.06 11.44
C GLU A 58 -11.27 -1.54 11.11
N LEU A 59 -10.42 -2.13 10.25
CA LEU A 59 -10.56 -3.53 9.84
C LEU A 59 -10.40 -4.49 11.03
N PHE A 60 -9.59 -4.14 12.04
CA PHE A 60 -9.50 -4.92 13.26
C PHE A 60 -10.75 -4.80 14.13
N ALA A 61 -11.34 -3.61 14.23
CA ALA A 61 -12.60 -3.39 14.94
C ALA A 61 -13.77 -4.15 14.29
N GLU A 62 -13.79 -4.25 12.95
CA GLU A 62 -14.75 -5.04 12.17
C GLU A 62 -14.49 -6.57 12.23
N GLY A 63 -13.41 -7.02 12.89
CA GLY A 63 -13.02 -8.43 12.93
C GLY A 63 -12.38 -8.96 11.63
N ARG A 64 -12.14 -8.10 10.64
CA ARG A 64 -11.57 -8.42 9.31
C ARG A 64 -10.02 -8.44 9.33
N LYS A 65 -9.44 -9.18 10.27
CA LYS A 65 -7.97 -9.24 10.49
C LYS A 65 -7.18 -9.68 9.25
N VAL A 66 -7.70 -10.63 8.49
CA VAL A 66 -7.04 -11.13 7.27
C VAL A 66 -6.93 -10.04 6.21
N GLU A 67 -7.96 -9.19 6.12
CA GLU A 67 -7.99 -8.08 5.17
C GLU A 67 -7.05 -6.96 5.59
N ALA A 68 -7.01 -6.63 6.87
CA ALA A 68 -6.03 -5.70 7.42
C ALA A 68 -4.59 -6.13 7.06
N ILE A 69 -4.27 -7.41 7.25
CA ILE A 69 -2.97 -7.95 6.87
C ILE A 69 -2.74 -7.85 5.36
N LYS A 70 -3.77 -8.06 4.52
CA LYS A 70 -3.65 -7.90 3.06
C LYS A 70 -3.38 -6.45 2.65
N VAL A 71 -4.12 -5.48 3.19
CA VAL A 71 -3.93 -4.06 2.91
C VAL A 71 -2.52 -3.65 3.28
N LEU A 72 -2.07 -4.00 4.50
CA LEU A 72 -0.72 -3.67 4.93
C LEU A 72 0.34 -4.30 4.01
N ARG A 73 0.14 -5.55 3.60
CA ARG A 73 1.00 -6.28 2.67
C ARG A 73 1.10 -5.64 1.28
N GLN A 74 0.05 -4.96 0.82
CA GLN A 74 0.00 -4.28 -0.48
C GLN A 74 0.72 -2.94 -0.41
N GLU A 75 0.49 -2.17 0.65
CA GLU A 75 1.05 -0.82 0.84
C GLU A 75 2.55 -0.84 1.18
N THR A 76 2.99 -1.83 1.95
CA THR A 76 4.37 -1.86 2.51
C THR A 76 5.27 -2.93 1.89
N GLY A 77 4.70 -3.86 1.13
CA GLY A 77 5.42 -5.03 0.61
C GLY A 77 5.84 -6.08 1.66
N LEU A 78 5.58 -5.84 2.96
CA LEU A 78 6.04 -6.69 4.07
C LEU A 78 5.64 -8.14 3.93
N GLY A 79 6.52 -9.07 4.32
CA GLY A 79 6.27 -10.51 4.46
C GLY A 79 5.00 -10.83 5.27
N LEU A 80 4.40 -12.01 5.07
CA LEU A 80 3.14 -12.37 5.75
C LEU A 80 3.30 -12.30 7.29
N LYS A 81 4.41 -12.82 7.80
CA LYS A 81 4.76 -12.80 9.22
C LYS A 81 4.89 -11.37 9.75
N GLU A 82 5.59 -10.51 9.03
CA GLU A 82 5.87 -9.13 9.43
C GLU A 82 4.61 -8.27 9.37
N ALA A 83 3.82 -8.43 8.33
CA ALA A 83 2.54 -7.74 8.19
C ALA A 83 1.57 -8.13 9.30
N LYS A 84 1.54 -9.40 9.70
CA LYS A 84 0.75 -9.83 10.86
C LYS A 84 1.21 -9.12 12.14
N THR A 85 2.51 -9.21 12.47
CA THR A 85 3.07 -8.60 13.68
C THR A 85 2.83 -7.08 13.71
N THR A 86 2.99 -6.42 12.56
CA THR A 86 2.82 -4.97 12.44
C THR A 86 1.34 -4.58 12.56
N ALA A 87 0.43 -5.31 11.92
CA ALA A 87 -1.00 -5.06 12.03
C ALA A 87 -1.53 -5.28 13.46
N GLU A 88 -1.04 -6.31 14.15
CA GLU A 88 -1.34 -6.56 15.57
C GLU A 88 -0.78 -5.43 16.46
N ALA A 89 0.42 -4.92 16.16
CA ALA A 89 0.99 -3.77 16.87
C ALA A 89 0.16 -2.49 16.69
N ILE A 90 -0.30 -2.21 15.46
CA ILE A 90 -1.19 -1.08 15.15
C ILE A 90 -2.51 -1.20 15.94
N ALA A 91 -3.12 -2.39 15.91
CA ALA A 91 -4.37 -2.65 16.61
C ALA A 91 -4.22 -2.58 18.14
N ALA A 92 -3.05 -2.95 18.67
CA ALA A 92 -2.72 -2.81 20.08
C ALA A 92 -2.36 -1.36 20.49
N GLY A 93 -2.41 -0.39 19.57
CA GLY A 93 -2.09 1.01 19.85
C GLY A 93 -0.60 1.26 20.07
N ARG A 94 0.29 0.36 19.61
CA ARG A 94 1.73 0.63 19.65
C ARG A 94 2.08 1.76 18.68
N PHE A 95 3.02 2.60 19.09
CA PHE A 95 3.58 3.61 18.22
C PHE A 95 4.25 2.93 17.01
N ILE A 96 3.72 3.20 15.82
CA ILE A 96 4.35 2.85 14.55
C ILE A 96 4.85 4.17 13.95
N PRO A 97 6.13 4.26 13.58
CA PRO A 97 6.62 5.46 12.93
C PRO A 97 5.82 5.71 11.65
N THR A 98 5.29 6.92 11.48
CA THR A 98 4.79 7.35 10.18
C THR A 98 6.03 7.67 9.32
N PRO A 99 6.10 7.25 8.05
CA PRO A 99 7.11 7.79 7.14
C PRO A 99 7.07 9.31 7.27
N PRO A 100 8.23 9.99 7.36
CA PRO A 100 8.23 11.44 7.29
C PRO A 100 7.45 11.80 6.03
N ASP A 101 6.45 12.67 6.17
CA ASP A 101 5.75 13.25 5.03
C ASP A 101 6.84 13.92 4.22
N ARG A 102 7.35 13.24 3.18
CA ARG A 102 8.42 13.79 2.35
C ARG A 102 7.76 14.97 1.67
N PRO A 103 8.09 16.22 2.02
CA PRO A 103 7.36 17.38 1.52
C PRO A 103 7.81 17.62 0.08
N GLY A 104 7.41 16.75 -0.86
CA GLY A 104 7.97 16.73 -2.20
C GLY A 104 7.36 15.73 -3.16
N THR A 105 6.58 14.75 -2.70
CA THR A 105 5.77 13.96 -3.65
C THR A 105 4.56 14.78 -4.13
N ASN A 106 3.93 15.53 -3.22
CA ASN A 106 2.78 16.39 -3.53
C ASN A 106 3.12 17.89 -3.49
N ASP A 107 4.21 18.31 -2.87
CA ASP A 107 4.60 19.72 -2.85
C ASP A 107 5.23 20.13 -4.19
N LEU A 108 4.65 21.14 -4.84
CA LEU A 108 5.17 21.67 -6.10
C LEU A 108 6.51 22.39 -5.89
N ALA A 109 6.67 23.12 -4.79
CA ALA A 109 7.87 23.91 -4.53
C ALA A 109 9.11 23.04 -4.33
N ALA A 110 9.00 21.97 -3.55
CA ALA A 110 10.08 21.01 -3.37
C ALA A 110 10.46 20.27 -4.67
N ARG A 111 9.49 19.91 -5.52
CA ARG A 111 9.78 19.31 -6.84
C ARG A 111 10.51 20.28 -7.76
N VAL A 112 10.14 21.56 -7.71
CA VAL A 112 10.82 22.63 -8.44
C VAL A 112 12.24 22.84 -7.94
N LEU A 113 12.45 22.85 -6.62
CA LEU A 113 13.77 22.94 -5.99
C LEU A 113 14.68 21.77 -6.39
N GLU A 114 14.17 20.55 -6.40
CA GLU A 114 14.92 19.36 -6.80
C GLU A 114 15.35 19.44 -8.27
N LEU A 115 14.43 19.82 -9.17
CA LEU A 115 14.73 20.00 -10.58
C LEU A 115 15.75 21.12 -10.82
N LYS A 116 15.67 22.23 -10.05
CA LYS A 116 16.63 23.32 -10.10
C LYS A 116 18.02 22.90 -9.60
N ALA A 117 18.09 22.16 -8.50
CA ALA A 117 19.34 21.60 -7.96
C ALA A 117 19.99 20.60 -8.94
N ALA A 118 19.18 19.87 -9.71
CA ALA A 118 19.63 18.98 -10.77
C ALA A 118 20.00 19.70 -12.09
N GLY A 119 19.90 21.03 -12.15
CA GLY A 119 20.17 21.84 -13.35
C GLY A 119 19.09 21.71 -14.44
N ARG A 120 17.93 21.14 -14.12
CA ARG A 120 16.81 20.87 -15.05
C ARG A 120 15.75 21.97 -15.01
N THR A 121 16.16 23.22 -15.16
CA THR A 121 15.31 24.40 -15.01
C THR A 121 14.11 24.39 -15.97
N GLU A 122 14.30 23.99 -17.23
CA GLU A 122 13.22 23.87 -18.22
C GLU A 122 12.11 22.90 -17.76
N GLN A 123 12.50 21.78 -17.14
CA GLN A 123 11.54 20.80 -16.61
C GLN A 123 10.77 21.35 -15.41
N ALA A 124 11.44 22.15 -14.57
CA ALA A 124 10.79 22.83 -13.45
C ALA A 124 9.74 23.84 -13.94
N ILE A 125 10.07 24.61 -14.98
CA ILE A 125 9.14 25.56 -15.60
C ILE A 125 7.94 24.82 -16.20
N TYR A 126 8.17 23.74 -16.93
CA TYR A 126 7.08 22.93 -17.49
C TYR A 126 6.16 22.37 -16.40
N LEU A 127 6.75 21.85 -15.31
CA LEU A 127 6.01 21.32 -14.17
C LEU A 127 5.10 22.39 -13.54
N VAL A 128 5.63 23.59 -13.28
CA VAL A 128 4.86 24.70 -12.71
C VAL A 128 3.70 25.09 -13.61
N ARG A 129 3.93 25.22 -14.92
CA ARG A 129 2.88 25.56 -15.88
C ARG A 129 1.78 24.50 -15.94
N GLY A 130 2.17 23.22 -15.95
CA GLY A 130 1.23 22.10 -16.02
C GLY A 130 0.31 22.02 -14.80
N GLU A 131 0.86 22.28 -13.61
CA GLU A 131 0.12 22.13 -12.35
C GLU A 131 -0.68 23.39 -11.98
N THR A 132 -0.23 24.58 -12.37
CA THR A 132 -0.83 25.87 -11.95
C THR A 132 -1.58 26.61 -13.05
N GLY A 133 -1.35 26.26 -14.32
CA GLY A 133 -1.85 27.00 -15.48
C GLY A 133 -1.12 28.33 -15.74
N MET A 134 -0.02 28.61 -15.03
CA MET A 134 0.80 29.82 -15.26
C MET A 134 1.34 29.90 -16.68
N THR A 135 1.56 31.13 -17.16
CA THR A 135 2.30 31.35 -18.41
C THR A 135 3.77 30.97 -18.23
N HIS A 136 4.49 30.81 -19.35
CA HIS A 136 5.91 30.47 -19.29
C HIS A 136 6.74 31.51 -18.52
N GLU A 137 6.49 32.80 -18.77
CA GLU A 137 7.14 33.91 -18.08
C GLU A 137 6.86 33.92 -16.56
N GLN A 138 5.61 33.66 -16.17
CA GLN A 138 5.22 33.56 -14.76
C GLN A 138 5.87 32.36 -14.06
N ALA A 139 5.92 31.22 -14.74
CA ALA A 139 6.53 30.01 -14.20
C ALA A 139 8.06 30.14 -14.11
N GLU A 140 8.70 30.79 -15.08
CA GLU A 140 10.13 31.11 -15.03
C GLU A 140 10.44 32.05 -13.86
N ALA A 141 9.65 33.12 -13.69
CA ALA A 141 9.79 34.02 -12.54
C ALA A 141 9.65 33.28 -11.21
N PHE A 142 8.68 32.35 -11.10
CA PHE A 142 8.52 31.50 -9.93
C PHE A 142 9.74 30.62 -9.67
N VAL A 143 10.23 29.89 -10.69
CA VAL A 143 11.42 29.02 -10.56
C VAL A 143 12.68 29.81 -10.20
N ASN A 144 12.80 31.05 -10.69
CA ASN A 144 13.93 31.92 -10.37
C ASN A 144 13.86 32.51 -8.96
N ALA A 145 12.65 32.70 -8.42
CA ALA A 145 12.42 33.31 -7.10
C ALA A 145 12.67 32.37 -5.90
N ILE A 146 12.69 31.05 -6.14
CA ILE A 146 12.89 30.00 -5.11
C ILE A 146 14.33 29.48 -5.17
#